data_AF-T0LV84-F1
#
_entry.id   AF-T0LV84-F1
#
_cell.length_a   1.000
_cell.length_b   1.000
_cell.length_c   1.000
_cell.angle_alpha   90.00
_cell.angle_beta   90.00
_cell.angle_gamma   90.00
#
_symmetry.space_group_name_H-M   'P 1'
#
loop_
_entity.id
_entity.type
_entity.pdbx_description
1 polymer ?
#
loop_
_entity_poly.entity_id
_entity_poly.type
_entity_poly.pdbx_seq_one_letter_code
_entity_poly.pdbx_strand_id
1 'polypeptide(L)'
;MLEHPALQESVFKDIPRLPHVRLMDVSSMFRIAQVEDFDPRGESRGKNVPWQTISKAVLLRDDYRCRVCGKGTFTQVDSADLYNKVHFDLEVHHIVPRKDGGNDSFKNLISLCSACHHVTFSNRYTGVPVRNSMDLFSFERKIFLAIPPDETQNFSGQLEKGTLRDYQRVFDQENMRHVVVPMRGARLEFSALRITLEEYRKIVSGMIHSLDIADYSTYASVISGSDEKCRFLTDSNGSIIA
;
A
#
# COMPACT_ATOMS: atom_id res chain seq x y z
N MET A 1 6.42 -8.28 -26.30
CA MET A 1 5.89 -7.64 -25.08
C MET A 1 7.08 -6.97 -24.42
N LEU A 2 7.07 -5.66 -24.20
CA LEU A 2 8.19 -4.97 -23.55
C LEU A 2 8.36 -5.53 -22.13
N GLU A 3 9.52 -6.08 -21.81
CA GLU A 3 9.86 -6.46 -20.43
C GLU A 3 10.20 -5.19 -19.66
N HIS A 4 9.23 -4.67 -18.90
CA HIS A 4 9.39 -3.45 -18.13
C HIS A 4 8.80 -3.62 -16.71
N PRO A 5 9.47 -3.21 -15.62
CA PRO A 5 8.98 -3.45 -14.25
C PRO A 5 7.59 -2.85 -13.98
N ALA A 6 7.30 -1.67 -14.53
CA ALA A 6 5.97 -1.06 -14.46
C ALA A 6 4.86 -1.89 -15.13
N LEU A 7 5.19 -2.75 -16.09
CA LEU A 7 4.23 -3.63 -16.79
C LEU A 7 4.10 -5.01 -16.11
N GLN A 8 4.95 -5.32 -15.14
CA GLN A 8 4.91 -6.59 -14.42
C GLN A 8 3.80 -6.58 -13.35
N GLU A 9 2.97 -7.63 -13.37
CA GLU A 9 1.97 -7.86 -12.33
C GLU A 9 2.66 -8.46 -11.10
N SER A 10 2.84 -7.63 -10.07
CA SER A 10 3.23 -8.10 -8.75
C SER A 10 2.03 -7.91 -7.82
N VAL A 11 1.51 -9.02 -7.30
CA VAL A 11 0.40 -9.04 -6.33
C VAL A 11 0.70 -8.26 -5.06
N PHE A 12 1.97 -8.05 -4.74
CA PHE A 12 2.39 -7.24 -3.60
C PHE A 12 2.31 -5.74 -3.88
N LYS A 13 2.46 -5.32 -5.15
CA LYS A 13 2.28 -3.92 -5.54
C LYS A 13 0.82 -3.47 -5.43
N ASP A 14 -0.14 -4.39 -5.36
CA ASP A 14 -1.57 -4.12 -5.13
C ASP A 14 -1.93 -3.89 -3.64
N ILE A 15 -0.97 -4.06 -2.72
CA ILE A 15 -1.14 -3.69 -1.32
C ILE A 15 -0.82 -2.21 -1.16
N PRO A 16 -1.78 -1.37 -0.71
CA PRO A 16 -1.57 0.08 -0.65
C PRO A 16 -0.39 0.47 0.25
N ARG A 17 0.52 1.31 -0.22
CA ARG A 17 1.61 1.88 0.58
C ARG A 17 1.07 2.93 1.54
N LEU A 18 1.69 3.04 2.72
CA LEU A 18 1.36 4.08 3.68
C LEU A 18 2.08 5.38 3.35
N PRO A 19 1.47 6.55 3.65
CA PRO A 19 2.15 7.83 3.54
C PRO A 19 3.33 7.90 4.51
N HIS A 20 4.45 8.48 4.07
CA HIS A 20 5.66 8.57 4.92
C HIS A 20 5.38 9.28 6.25
N VAL A 21 4.51 10.30 6.26
CA VAL A 21 4.14 10.98 7.50
C VAL A 21 3.50 10.04 8.51
N ARG A 22 2.74 9.01 8.08
CA ARG A 22 2.20 7.99 9.00
C ARG A 22 3.32 7.24 9.71
N LEU A 23 4.42 6.95 9.01
CA LEU A 23 5.58 6.30 9.61
C LEU A 23 6.26 7.22 10.64
N MET A 24 6.35 8.52 10.33
CA MET A 24 6.87 9.53 11.27
C MET A 24 5.99 9.67 12.52
N ASP A 25 4.67 9.58 12.39
CA ASP A 25 3.72 9.64 13.51
C ASP A 25 3.98 8.50 14.50
N VAL A 26 4.09 7.28 13.97
CA VAL A 26 4.37 6.07 14.77
C VAL A 26 5.76 6.17 15.40
N SER A 27 6.76 6.63 14.64
CA SER A 27 8.12 6.84 15.11
C SER A 27 8.15 7.77 16.32
N SER A 28 7.47 8.92 16.22
CA SER A 28 7.34 9.89 17.30
C SER A 28 6.60 9.32 18.51
N MET A 29 5.44 8.68 18.30
CA MET A 29 4.59 8.18 19.37
C MET A 29 5.25 7.05 20.18
N PHE A 30 5.96 6.14 19.52
CA PHE A 30 6.65 5.03 20.16
C PHE A 30 8.13 5.29 20.46
N ARG A 31 8.67 6.46 20.08
CA ARG A 31 10.10 6.81 20.19
C ARG A 31 11.02 5.79 19.52
N ILE A 32 10.62 5.29 18.35
CA ILE A 32 11.40 4.34 17.56
C ILE A 32 12.03 5.08 16.39
N ALA A 33 13.37 5.09 16.33
CA ALA A 33 14.13 5.91 15.38
C ALA A 33 13.86 5.57 13.91
N GLN A 34 13.50 4.32 13.59
CA GLN A 34 13.25 3.87 12.22
C GLN A 34 11.97 3.04 12.18
N VAL A 35 10.87 3.69 11.80
CA VAL A 35 9.62 3.02 11.45
C VAL A 35 9.55 2.96 9.93
N GLU A 36 9.30 1.77 9.41
CA GLU A 36 9.20 1.52 7.97
C GLU A 36 7.84 0.86 7.66
N ASP A 37 7.39 0.95 6.41
CA ASP A 37 6.33 0.06 5.93
C ASP A 37 6.89 -1.37 5.83
N PHE A 38 6.00 -2.36 5.72
CA PHE A 38 6.45 -3.75 5.58
C PHE A 38 7.13 -3.99 4.22
N ASP A 39 8.04 -4.96 4.15
CA ASP A 39 8.55 -5.50 2.88
C ASP A 39 7.82 -6.83 2.63
N PRO A 40 7.16 -7.02 1.48
CA PRO A 40 6.49 -8.28 1.16
C PRO A 40 7.40 -9.52 1.17
N ARG A 41 8.72 -9.33 1.04
CA ARG A 41 9.74 -10.39 1.14
C ARG A 41 10.14 -10.66 2.59
N GLY A 42 9.73 -9.80 3.52
CA GLY A 42 10.08 -9.83 4.93
C GLY A 42 11.55 -9.53 5.22
N GLU A 43 11.95 -9.67 6.48
CA GLU A 43 13.31 -9.39 6.92
C GLU A 43 13.77 -10.41 7.98
N SER A 44 15.06 -10.78 7.91
CA SER A 44 15.69 -11.72 8.85
C SER A 44 16.96 -11.18 9.50
N ARG A 45 17.44 -10.00 9.11
CA ARG A 45 18.76 -9.45 9.51
C ARG A 45 18.73 -8.01 10.03
N GLY A 46 17.57 -7.50 10.42
CA GLY A 46 17.42 -6.16 11.00
C GLY A 46 17.38 -6.15 12.53
N LYS A 47 17.33 -4.95 13.10
CA LYS A 47 17.28 -4.73 14.55
C LYS A 47 15.92 -5.16 15.12
N ASN A 48 15.97 -6.05 16.11
CA ASN A 48 14.77 -6.45 16.85
C ASN A 48 14.29 -5.32 17.77
N VAL A 49 13.00 -5.03 17.71
CA VAL A 49 12.30 -4.20 18.69
C VAL A 49 11.49 -5.14 19.61
N PRO A 50 11.40 -4.89 20.93
CA PRO A 50 10.63 -5.74 21.82
C PRO A 50 9.19 -5.95 21.36
N TRP A 51 8.75 -7.22 21.33
CA TRP A 51 7.45 -7.63 20.78
C TRP A 51 6.27 -6.79 21.30
N GLN A 52 6.23 -6.50 22.60
CA GLN A 52 5.15 -5.74 23.23
C GLN A 52 5.04 -4.30 22.71
N THR A 53 6.16 -3.75 22.23
CA THR A 53 6.24 -2.40 21.67
C THR A 53 5.95 -2.43 20.17
N ILE A 54 6.65 -3.30 19.42
CA ILE A 54 6.53 -3.32 17.97
C ILE A 54 5.17 -3.81 17.48
N SER A 55 4.53 -4.77 18.16
CA SER A 55 3.19 -5.22 17.79
C SER A 55 2.17 -4.07 17.84
N LYS A 56 2.19 -3.26 18.90
CA LYS A 56 1.34 -2.07 19.04
C LYS A 56 1.70 -1.00 17.99
N ALA A 57 2.98 -0.80 17.73
CA ALA A 57 3.45 0.15 16.74
C ALA A 57 3.07 -0.25 15.30
N VAL A 58 3.09 -1.54 14.98
CA VAL A 58 2.65 -2.08 13.68
C VAL A 58 1.14 -1.92 13.52
N LEU A 59 0.35 -2.21 14.55
CA LEU A 59 -1.11 -1.96 14.51
C LEU A 59 -1.42 -0.47 14.30
N LEU A 60 -0.72 0.43 14.99
CA LEU A 60 -0.86 1.87 14.74
C LEU A 60 -0.42 2.21 13.31
N ARG A 61 0.76 1.76 12.87
CA ARG A 61 1.28 2.01 11.51
C ARG A 61 0.23 1.68 10.47
N ASP A 62 -0.39 0.51 10.60
CA ASP A 62 -1.38 -0.03 9.69
C ASP A 62 -2.81 0.51 9.90
N ASP A 63 -2.95 1.56 10.72
CA ASP A 63 -4.21 2.23 11.05
C ASP A 63 -5.31 1.29 11.57
N TYR A 64 -4.90 0.27 12.33
CA TYR A 64 -5.80 -0.77 12.82
C TYR A 64 -6.65 -1.36 11.68
N ARG A 65 -6.03 -1.60 10.53
CA ARG A 65 -6.65 -2.24 9.36
C ARG A 65 -5.76 -3.34 8.83
N CYS A 66 -6.39 -4.39 8.32
CA CYS A 66 -5.72 -5.42 7.55
C CYS A 66 -5.09 -4.78 6.31
N ARG A 67 -3.78 -4.94 6.14
CA ARG A 67 -3.04 -4.35 5.01
C ARG A 67 -3.40 -4.97 3.66
N VAL A 68 -3.98 -6.18 3.66
CA VAL A 68 -4.39 -6.86 2.43
C VAL A 68 -5.78 -6.44 1.96
N CYS A 69 -6.79 -6.52 2.85
CA CYS A 69 -8.19 -6.30 2.49
C CYS A 69 -8.80 -4.98 3.02
N GLY A 70 -8.10 -4.24 3.88
CA GLY A 70 -8.56 -2.96 4.43
C GLY A 70 -9.56 -3.05 5.60
N LYS A 71 -10.03 -4.26 5.95
CA LYS A 71 -10.94 -4.46 7.10
C LYS A 71 -10.24 -4.11 8.41
N GLY A 72 -10.91 -3.34 9.26
CA GLY A 72 -10.43 -2.94 10.59
C GLY A 72 -11.51 -3.08 11.66
N THR A 73 -12.37 -4.10 11.54
CA THR A 73 -13.57 -4.23 12.38
C THR A 73 -13.20 -4.32 13.86
N PHE A 74 -13.82 -3.44 14.65
CA PHE A 74 -13.91 -3.58 16.09
C PHE A 74 -14.96 -4.65 16.39
N THR A 75 -14.57 -5.72 17.07
CA THR A 75 -15.54 -6.69 17.58
C THR A 75 -15.74 -6.40 19.07
N GLN A 76 -16.97 -6.09 19.46
CA GLN A 76 -17.34 -6.16 20.87
C GLN A 76 -17.38 -7.64 21.22
N VAL A 77 -16.52 -8.05 22.15
CA VAL A 77 -16.56 -9.43 22.66
C VAL A 77 -17.43 -9.38 23.91
N ASP A 78 -18.57 -10.06 23.86
CA ASP A 78 -19.42 -10.28 25.03
C ASP A 78 -18.71 -11.26 25.96
N SER A 79 -17.72 -10.79 26.74
CA SER A 79 -17.18 -11.58 27.84
C SER A 79 -18.05 -11.35 29.07
N ALA A 80 -18.75 -12.40 29.50
CA ALA A 80 -19.59 -12.40 30.70
C ALA A 80 -18.82 -11.98 31.99
N ASP A 81 -17.49 -12.04 31.95
CA ASP A 81 -16.61 -11.55 32.99
C ASP A 81 -16.11 -10.15 32.65
N LEU A 82 -16.70 -9.16 33.33
CA LEU A 82 -16.31 -7.75 33.46
C LEU A 82 -15.13 -7.31 32.58
N TYR A 83 -15.41 -6.76 31.40
CA TYR A 83 -14.82 -5.57 30.78
C TYR A 83 -15.35 -5.55 29.35
N ASN A 84 -16.04 -4.49 28.92
CA ASN A 84 -16.29 -4.20 27.50
C ASN A 84 -14.93 -3.98 26.81
N LYS A 85 -14.20 -5.05 26.53
CA LYS A 85 -12.93 -4.98 25.82
C LYS A 85 -13.24 -4.87 24.34
N VAL A 86 -12.86 -3.74 23.77
CA VAL A 86 -12.75 -3.61 22.33
C VAL A 86 -11.61 -4.53 21.90
N HIS A 87 -11.95 -5.65 21.25
CA HIS A 87 -10.96 -6.48 20.58
C HIS A 87 -10.95 -6.15 19.09
N PHE A 88 -9.75 -6.02 18.55
CA PHE A 88 -9.55 -5.95 17.12
C PHE A 88 -9.44 -7.38 16.60
N ASP A 89 -10.20 -7.72 15.57
CA ASP A 89 -9.99 -8.95 14.79
C ASP A 89 -8.77 -8.77 13.85
N LEU A 90 -7.64 -8.37 14.44
CA LEU A 90 -6.39 -8.07 13.75
C LEU A 90 -5.22 -8.65 14.53
N GLU A 91 -4.33 -9.29 13.80
CA GLU A 91 -3.12 -9.92 14.32
C GLU A 91 -1.92 -9.38 13.57
N VAL A 92 -0.81 -9.20 14.31
CA VAL A 92 0.48 -8.85 13.73
C VAL A 92 1.17 -10.13 13.31
N HIS A 93 1.36 -10.28 12.00
CA HIS A 93 1.92 -11.46 11.37
C HIS A 93 3.38 -11.23 10.97
N HIS A 94 4.23 -12.22 11.21
CA HIS A 94 5.60 -12.29 10.71
C HIS A 94 5.65 -12.81 9.28
N ILE A 95 6.13 -11.99 8.34
CA ILE A 95 6.24 -12.36 6.92
C ILE A 95 7.27 -13.47 6.72
N VAL A 96 8.47 -13.32 7.28
CA VAL A 96 9.37 -14.45 7.53
C VAL A 96 9.11 -14.94 8.95
N PRO A 97 8.71 -16.21 9.16
CA PRO A 97 8.47 -16.74 10.50
C PRO A 97 9.71 -16.70 11.38
N ARG A 98 9.52 -16.53 12.69
CA ARG A 98 10.61 -16.59 13.68
C ARG A 98 11.42 -17.89 13.61
N LYS A 99 10.73 -19.03 13.42
CA LYS A 99 11.38 -20.35 13.27
C LYS A 99 12.33 -20.43 12.07
N ASP A 100 12.10 -19.58 11.06
CA ASP A 100 12.88 -19.52 9.82
C ASP A 100 13.84 -18.31 9.82
N GLY A 101 14.09 -17.71 11.00
CA GLY A 101 15.03 -16.60 11.18
C GLY A 101 14.43 -15.21 10.99
N GLY A 102 13.10 -15.08 10.87
CA GLY A 102 12.43 -13.80 10.80
C GLY A 102 12.57 -12.99 12.09
N ASN A 103 12.82 -11.68 11.95
CA ASN A 103 13.03 -10.79 13.07
C ASN A 103 11.76 -10.01 13.47
N ASP A 104 11.79 -9.38 14.63
CA ASP A 104 10.78 -8.44 15.10
C ASP A 104 11.11 -7.03 14.59
N SER A 105 10.95 -6.80 13.29
CA SER A 105 11.14 -5.50 12.63
C SER A 105 9.91 -5.08 11.83
N PHE A 106 9.79 -3.77 11.54
CA PHE A 106 8.65 -3.27 10.75
C PHE A 106 8.58 -3.86 9.35
N LYS A 107 9.73 -4.14 8.73
CA LYS A 107 9.82 -4.78 7.41
C LYS A 107 9.29 -6.20 7.43
N ASN A 108 9.44 -6.91 8.54
CA ASN A 108 8.99 -8.29 8.68
C ASN A 108 7.58 -8.45 9.28
N LEU A 109 6.92 -7.35 9.68
CA LEU A 109 5.65 -7.42 10.39
C LEU A 109 4.53 -6.69 9.63
N ILE A 110 3.36 -7.32 9.56
CA ILE A 110 2.17 -6.80 8.87
C ILE A 110 0.90 -7.08 9.68
N SER A 111 -0.04 -6.13 9.71
CA SER A 111 -1.36 -6.34 10.33
C SER A 111 -2.31 -7.05 9.37
N LEU A 112 -2.89 -8.17 9.79
CA LEU A 112 -3.85 -8.98 9.03
C LEU A 112 -5.11 -9.23 9.86
N CYS A 113 -6.28 -9.28 9.21
CA CYS A 113 -7.48 -9.79 9.86
C CYS A 113 -7.47 -11.32 9.91
N SER A 114 -8.28 -11.93 10.78
CA SER A 114 -8.36 -13.40 10.91
C SER A 114 -8.55 -14.10 9.57
N ALA A 115 -9.43 -13.60 8.70
CA ALA A 115 -9.64 -14.20 7.37
C ALA A 115 -8.38 -14.15 6.47
N CYS A 116 -7.66 -13.03 6.45
CA CYS A 116 -6.41 -12.91 5.66
C CYS A 116 -5.28 -13.71 6.32
N HIS A 117 -5.19 -13.69 7.64
CA HIS A 117 -4.18 -14.43 8.38
C HIS A 117 -4.35 -15.94 8.13
N HIS A 118 -5.58 -16.47 8.12
CA HIS A 118 -5.83 -17.87 7.80
C HIS A 118 -5.35 -18.27 6.39
N VAL A 119 -5.42 -17.35 5.42
CA VAL A 119 -4.90 -17.63 4.07
C VAL A 119 -3.38 -17.84 4.08
N THR A 120 -2.63 -17.28 5.03
CA THR A 120 -1.17 -17.51 5.12
C THR A 120 -0.82 -18.96 5.49
N PHE A 121 -1.74 -19.73 6.09
CA PHE A 121 -1.51 -21.15 6.38
C PHE A 121 -1.28 -21.97 5.10
N SER A 122 -1.88 -21.58 3.96
CA SER A 122 -1.64 -22.27 2.68
C SER A 122 -0.20 -22.09 2.18
N ASN A 123 0.49 -21.04 2.64
CA ASN A 123 1.89 -20.75 2.35
C ASN A 123 2.84 -21.25 3.45
N ARG A 124 2.49 -22.33 4.19
CA ARG A 124 3.30 -22.83 5.33
C ARG A 124 3.61 -21.77 6.40
N TYR A 125 2.69 -20.80 6.56
CA TYR A 125 2.81 -19.68 7.48
C TYR A 125 3.86 -18.61 7.09
N THR A 126 4.33 -18.61 5.83
CA THR A 126 5.28 -17.61 5.32
C THR A 126 4.61 -16.64 4.35
N GLY A 127 5.19 -15.45 4.25
CA GLY A 127 4.84 -14.42 3.29
C GLY A 127 3.61 -13.60 3.70
N VAL A 128 3.10 -12.86 2.73
CA VAL A 128 1.84 -12.11 2.84
C VAL A 128 0.75 -12.93 2.13
N PRO A 129 -0.50 -12.98 2.64
CA PRO A 129 -1.55 -13.70 1.94
C PRO A 129 -1.88 -12.94 0.66
N VAL A 130 -1.36 -13.45 -0.45
CA VAL A 130 -1.67 -12.95 -1.78
C VAL A 130 -2.97 -13.59 -2.21
N ARG A 131 -3.91 -12.78 -2.71
CA ARG A 131 -5.07 -13.32 -3.43
C ARG A 131 -4.56 -13.87 -4.76
N ASN A 132 -4.05 -15.09 -4.79
CA ASN A 132 -3.71 -15.74 -6.06
C ASN A 132 -4.99 -16.18 -6.75
N SER A 133 -5.31 -15.48 -7.84
CA SER A 133 -5.61 -16.06 -9.15
C SER A 133 -6.40 -17.37 -9.16
N MET A 134 -7.70 -17.31 -8.86
CA MET A 134 -8.73 -18.21 -9.40
C MET A 134 -10.10 -17.76 -8.87
N ASP A 135 -10.52 -16.55 -9.25
CA ASP A 135 -11.94 -16.43 -9.55
C ASP A 135 -12.12 -17.26 -10.82
N LEU A 136 -12.62 -18.50 -10.68
CA LEU A 136 -12.97 -19.41 -11.78
C LEU A 136 -13.99 -18.80 -12.77
N PHE A 137 -14.43 -17.57 -12.48
CA PHE A 137 -15.14 -16.67 -13.36
C PHE A 137 -14.23 -15.47 -13.61
N SER A 138 -13.61 -15.40 -14.79
CA SER A 138 -12.75 -14.29 -15.21
C SER A 138 -13.58 -13.03 -15.43
N PHE A 139 -14.04 -12.39 -14.37
CA PHE A 139 -14.52 -11.03 -14.47
C PHE A 139 -13.32 -10.14 -14.79
N GLU A 140 -13.46 -9.23 -15.76
CA GLU A 140 -12.45 -8.23 -16.06
C GLU A 140 -12.15 -7.42 -14.79
N ARG A 141 -11.01 -7.71 -14.16
CA ARG A 141 -10.56 -6.96 -12.99
C ARG A 141 -10.22 -5.54 -13.42
N LYS A 142 -11.06 -4.59 -13.02
CA LYS A 142 -10.80 -3.17 -13.19
C LYS A 142 -9.95 -2.63 -12.05
N ILE A 143 -9.05 -1.72 -12.37
CA ILE A 143 -8.17 -1.01 -11.45
C ILE A 143 -8.31 0.50 -11.69
N PHE A 144 -7.95 1.30 -10.69
CA PHE A 144 -7.75 2.73 -10.88
C PHE A 144 -6.27 3.01 -11.16
N LEU A 145 -6.01 3.77 -12.22
CA LEU A 145 -4.69 4.31 -12.57
C LEU A 145 -4.74 5.84 -12.44
N ALA A 146 -3.84 6.41 -11.63
CA ALA A 146 -3.62 7.85 -11.62
C ALA A 146 -2.92 8.27 -12.91
N ILE A 147 -3.51 9.24 -13.62
CA ILE A 147 -3.02 9.75 -14.90
C ILE A 147 -2.17 10.99 -14.65
N PRO A 148 -0.92 11.03 -15.17
CA PRO A 148 -0.08 12.22 -15.10
C PRO A 148 -0.81 13.45 -15.65
N PRO A 149 -0.67 14.65 -15.04
CA PRO A 149 -1.38 15.85 -15.47
C PRO A 149 -1.24 16.15 -16.97
N ASP A 150 -0.05 15.95 -17.53
CA ASP A 150 0.27 16.24 -18.93
C ASP A 150 -0.46 15.29 -19.90
N GLU A 151 -0.88 14.11 -19.42
CA GLU A 151 -1.59 13.09 -20.20
C GLU A 151 -3.12 13.19 -20.05
N THR A 152 -3.63 14.03 -19.15
CA THR A 152 -5.09 14.09 -18.85
C THR A 152 -5.96 14.46 -20.06
N GLN A 153 -5.43 15.26 -21.00
CA GLN A 153 -6.17 15.66 -22.20
C GLN A 153 -6.54 14.46 -23.08
N ASN A 154 -5.69 13.43 -23.10
CA ASN A 154 -5.90 12.20 -23.87
C ASN A 154 -7.08 11.36 -23.36
N PHE A 155 -7.58 11.64 -22.14
CA PHE A 155 -8.58 10.81 -21.45
C PHE A 155 -9.75 11.60 -20.85
N SER A 156 -9.84 12.92 -21.10
CA SER A 156 -10.71 13.87 -20.39
C SER A 156 -12.16 13.42 -20.12
N GLY A 157 -12.81 12.72 -21.04
CA GLY A 157 -14.19 12.23 -20.89
C GLY A 157 -14.39 11.00 -19.99
N GLN A 158 -13.33 10.39 -19.50
CA GLN A 158 -13.36 9.14 -18.70
C GLN A 158 -12.70 9.29 -17.33
N LEU A 159 -12.19 10.48 -17.00
CA LEU A 159 -11.43 10.71 -15.78
C LEU A 159 -12.34 10.94 -14.56
N GLU A 160 -12.03 10.24 -13.49
CA GLU A 160 -12.60 10.46 -12.16
C GLU A 160 -11.67 11.33 -11.32
N LYS A 161 -12.22 12.19 -10.46
CA LYS A 161 -11.42 13.00 -9.54
C LYS A 161 -11.00 12.16 -8.33
N GLY A 162 -9.71 12.20 -8.04
CA GLY A 162 -9.11 11.51 -6.91
C GLY A 162 -8.35 12.45 -5.99
N THR A 163 -8.28 12.10 -4.71
CA THR A 163 -7.46 12.79 -3.72
C THR A 163 -6.60 11.78 -2.96
N LEU A 164 -5.30 12.02 -2.94
CA LEU A 164 -4.33 11.26 -2.16
C LEU A 164 -3.97 12.07 -0.90
N ARG A 165 -4.23 11.49 0.28
CA ARG A 165 -4.02 12.16 1.57
C ARG A 165 -2.55 12.14 1.95
N ASP A 166 -2.12 13.20 2.64
CA ASP A 166 -0.78 13.36 3.19
C ASP A 166 0.34 13.44 2.14
N TYR A 167 0.00 13.87 0.94
CA TYR A 167 0.93 14.16 -0.13
C TYR A 167 0.63 15.52 -0.74
N GLN A 168 1.67 16.19 -1.24
CA GLN A 168 1.57 17.44 -1.96
C GLN A 168 2.53 17.44 -3.15
N ARG A 169 2.09 18.03 -4.26
CA ARG A 169 2.97 18.38 -5.37
C ARG A 169 3.68 19.69 -5.05
N VAL A 170 5.00 19.65 -5.04
CA VAL A 170 5.88 20.81 -4.82
C VAL A 170 6.81 20.99 -6.03
N PHE A 171 7.33 22.19 -6.22
CA PHE A 171 8.34 22.45 -7.25
C PHE A 171 9.73 22.35 -6.62
N ASP A 172 10.51 21.37 -7.06
CA ASP A 172 11.91 21.22 -6.72
C ASP A 172 12.74 22.20 -7.54
N GLN A 173 13.29 23.21 -6.87
CA GLN A 173 14.09 24.27 -7.50
C GLN A 173 15.47 23.79 -7.93
N GLU A 174 16.04 22.78 -7.28
CA GLU A 174 17.38 22.28 -7.62
C GLU A 174 17.35 21.51 -8.93
N ASN A 175 16.32 20.68 -9.11
CA ASN A 175 16.13 19.86 -10.31
C ASN A 175 15.15 20.46 -11.31
N MET A 176 14.62 21.67 -11.02
CA MET A 176 13.66 22.42 -11.86
C MET A 176 12.46 21.57 -12.32
N ARG A 177 11.90 20.76 -11.41
CA ARG A 177 10.81 19.83 -11.72
C ARG A 177 9.77 19.76 -10.60
N HIS A 178 8.54 19.37 -10.93
CA HIS A 178 7.56 19.05 -9.91
C HIS A 178 7.82 17.67 -9.33
N VAL A 179 7.75 17.56 -8.00
CA VAL A 179 7.85 16.30 -7.27
C VAL A 179 6.69 16.18 -6.28
N VAL A 180 6.26 14.94 -6.03
CA VAL A 180 5.25 14.66 -5.01
C VAL A 180 5.96 14.26 -3.72
N VAL A 181 5.72 15.02 -2.66
CA VAL A 181 6.34 14.80 -1.35
C VAL A 181 5.28 14.49 -0.30
N PRO A 182 5.62 13.66 0.70
CA PRO A 182 4.74 13.42 1.84
C PRO A 182 4.64 14.68 2.72
N MET A 183 3.43 15.13 3.02
CA MET A 183 3.17 16.30 3.86
C MET A 183 1.88 16.11 4.66
N ARG A 184 1.98 16.13 5.99
CA ARG A 184 0.85 15.79 6.87
C ARG A 184 -0.30 16.78 6.69
N GLY A 185 -1.51 16.28 6.52
CA GLY A 185 -2.72 17.06 6.33
C GLY A 185 -2.88 17.64 4.92
N ALA A 186 -1.86 17.50 4.06
CA ALA A 186 -1.97 17.90 2.66
C ALA A 186 -2.85 16.93 1.86
N ARG A 187 -3.28 17.39 0.69
CA ARG A 187 -4.08 16.62 -0.25
C ARG A 187 -3.54 16.85 -1.64
N LEU A 188 -3.13 15.77 -2.30
CA LEU A 188 -2.77 15.77 -3.71
C LEU A 188 -4.03 15.43 -4.50
N GLU A 189 -4.55 16.40 -5.24
CA GLU A 189 -5.60 16.16 -6.22
C GLU A 189 -5.00 15.53 -7.48
N PHE A 190 -5.67 14.52 -8.04
CA PHE A 190 -5.24 13.83 -9.25
C PHE A 190 -6.45 13.36 -10.07
N SER A 191 -6.18 12.99 -11.33
CA SER A 191 -7.17 12.37 -12.21
C SER A 191 -6.93 10.87 -12.28
N ALA A 192 -7.99 10.08 -12.13
CA ALA A 192 -7.93 8.62 -12.15
C ALA A 192 -8.71 8.05 -13.33
N LEU A 193 -8.22 6.96 -13.92
CA LEU A 193 -8.91 6.20 -14.95
C LEU A 193 -9.22 4.80 -14.43
N ARG A 194 -10.47 4.35 -14.63
CA ARG A 194 -10.90 3.00 -14.25
C ARG A 194 -10.79 2.06 -15.44
N ILE A 195 -9.76 1.22 -15.45
CA ILE A 195 -9.37 0.40 -16.61
C ILE A 195 -9.14 -1.06 -16.27
N THR A 196 -9.19 -1.91 -17.28
CA THR A 196 -8.74 -3.30 -17.22
C THR A 196 -7.22 -3.40 -17.19
N LEU A 197 -6.71 -4.58 -16.82
CA LEU A 197 -5.27 -4.86 -16.86
C LEU A 197 -4.68 -4.83 -18.28
N GLU A 198 -5.48 -5.16 -19.30
CA GLU A 198 -5.04 -5.09 -20.70
C GLU A 198 -4.88 -3.63 -21.15
N GLU A 199 -5.86 -2.78 -20.86
CA GLU A 199 -5.80 -1.34 -21.11
C GLU A 199 -4.64 -0.69 -20.37
N TYR A 200 -4.41 -1.05 -19.10
CA TYR A 200 -3.26 -0.60 -18.32
C TYR A 200 -1.94 -0.84 -19.06
N ARG A 201 -1.73 -2.06 -19.56
CA ARG A 201 -0.49 -2.39 -20.28
C ARG A 201 -0.34 -1.55 -21.55
N LYS A 202 -1.42 -1.35 -22.31
CA LYS A 202 -1.40 -0.53 -23.54
C LYS A 202 -1.07 0.93 -23.23
N ILE A 203 -1.76 1.52 -22.25
CA ILE A 203 -1.59 2.90 -21.82
C ILE A 203 -0.16 3.13 -21.31
N VAL A 204 0.30 2.33 -20.35
CA VAL A 204 1.65 2.48 -19.77
C VAL A 204 2.73 2.22 -20.82
N SER A 205 2.56 1.23 -21.70
CA SER A 205 3.51 1.00 -22.79
C SER A 205 3.64 2.18 -23.74
N GLY A 206 2.59 2.98 -23.94
CA GLY A 206 2.64 4.21 -24.73
C GLY A 206 3.38 5.34 -24.02
N MET A 207 3.37 5.35 -22.68
CA MET A 207 3.99 6.41 -21.87
C MET A 207 5.44 6.11 -21.44
N ILE A 208 5.89 4.85 -21.43
CA ILE A 208 7.23 4.44 -20.91
C ILE A 208 8.39 5.21 -21.56
N HIS A 209 8.27 5.59 -22.83
CA HIS A 209 9.35 6.31 -23.52
C HIS A 209 9.27 7.83 -23.38
N SER A 210 8.07 8.38 -23.14
CA SER A 210 7.87 9.83 -22.98
C SER A 210 8.04 10.28 -21.53
N LEU A 211 7.75 9.40 -20.59
CA LEU A 211 7.86 9.62 -19.15
C LEU A 211 8.91 8.66 -18.60
N ASP A 212 9.77 9.10 -17.68
CA ASP A 212 10.79 8.27 -16.99
C ASP A 212 10.15 7.23 -16.05
N ILE A 213 9.17 6.46 -16.53
CA ILE A 213 8.43 5.48 -15.74
C ILE A 213 9.36 4.31 -15.48
N ALA A 214 9.66 4.04 -14.22
CA ALA A 214 10.39 2.85 -13.82
C ALA A 214 9.47 1.79 -13.23
N ASP A 215 8.48 2.20 -12.43
CA ASP A 215 7.58 1.28 -11.73
C ASP A 215 6.19 1.90 -11.46
N TYR A 216 5.38 1.22 -10.65
CA TYR A 216 4.18 1.73 -10.02
C TYR A 216 4.09 1.31 -8.55
N SER A 217 3.36 2.10 -7.78
CA SER A 217 2.97 1.80 -6.42
C SER A 217 1.47 1.99 -6.25
N THR A 218 0.81 1.11 -5.49
CA THR A 218 -0.59 1.32 -5.12
C THR A 218 -0.68 2.15 -3.85
N TYR A 219 -1.60 3.10 -3.82
CA TYR A 219 -1.91 3.90 -2.64
C TYR A 219 -3.41 3.86 -2.34
N ALA A 220 -3.77 3.99 -1.06
CA ALA A 220 -5.14 4.19 -0.64
C ALA A 220 -5.52 5.64 -0.93
N SER A 221 -6.54 5.84 -1.76
CA SER A 221 -6.96 7.15 -2.26
C SER A 221 -8.47 7.30 -2.13
N VAL A 222 -8.95 8.53 -2.11
CA VAL A 222 -10.38 8.79 -2.24
C VAL A 222 -10.68 9.08 -3.71
N ILE A 223 -11.46 8.25 -4.39
CA ILE A 223 -11.86 8.46 -5.78
C ILE A 223 -13.38 8.57 -5.83
N SER A 224 -13.90 9.65 -6.40
CA SER A 224 -15.35 9.90 -6.50
C SER A 224 -16.09 9.75 -5.15
N GLY A 225 -15.41 10.06 -4.04
CA GLY A 225 -15.95 10.01 -2.67
C GLY A 225 -15.79 8.67 -1.94
N SER A 226 -15.23 7.64 -2.57
CA SER A 226 -15.03 6.31 -1.98
C SER A 226 -13.54 6.02 -1.74
N ASP A 227 -13.22 5.28 -0.66
CA ASP A 227 -11.87 4.80 -0.42
C ASP A 227 -11.54 3.66 -1.39
N GLU A 228 -10.61 3.93 -2.30
CA GLU A 228 -10.23 3.04 -3.40
C GLU A 228 -8.71 2.80 -3.41
N LYS A 229 -8.32 1.70 -4.07
CA LYS A 229 -6.92 1.42 -4.36
C LYS A 229 -6.56 1.99 -5.72
N CYS A 230 -5.56 2.86 -5.78
CA CYS A 230 -5.14 3.49 -7.03
C CYS A 230 -3.65 3.25 -7.28
N ARG A 231 -3.31 2.88 -8.53
CA ARG A 231 -1.93 2.76 -8.97
C ARG A 231 -1.40 4.11 -9.40
N PHE A 232 -0.25 4.46 -8.88
CA PHE A 232 0.52 5.64 -9.25
C PHE A 232 1.81 5.18 -9.91
N LEU A 233 2.08 5.71 -11.10
CA LEU A 233 3.36 5.48 -11.78
C LEU A 233 4.46 6.20 -11.00
N THR A 234 5.63 5.58 -10.95
CA THR A 234 6.80 6.11 -10.25
C THR A 234 8.00 6.20 -11.17
N ASP A 235 8.78 7.26 -11.00
CA ASP A 235 10.00 7.48 -11.77
C ASP A 235 11.16 6.57 -11.32
N SER A 236 12.31 6.68 -11.98
CA SER A 236 13.54 5.95 -11.61
C SER A 236 14.03 6.23 -10.19
N ASN A 237 13.60 7.35 -9.58
CA ASN A 237 13.87 7.72 -8.20
C ASN A 237 12.79 7.25 -7.22
N GLY A 238 11.74 6.57 -7.71
CA GLY A 238 10.59 6.12 -6.93
C GLY A 238 9.58 7.22 -6.59
N SER A 239 9.67 8.39 -7.22
CA SER A 239 8.77 9.53 -7.01
C SER A 239 7.49 9.38 -7.84
N ILE A 240 6.34 9.77 -7.30
CA ILE A 240 5.04 9.69 -7.99
C ILE A 240 4.99 10.68 -9.16
N ILE A 241 4.51 10.22 -10.32
CA ILE A 241 4.37 10.99 -11.58
C ILE A 241 2.94 11.59 -11.72
N ALA A 242 2.22 11.85 -10.63
CA ALA A 242 0.81 12.25 -10.61
C ALA A 242 0.55 13.58 -9.91
#